data_AF-A0A2G9XZG2-F1
#
_entry.id   AF-A0A2G9XZG2-F1
#
_cell.length_a   1.000
_cell.length_b   1.000
_cell.length_c   1.000
_cell.angle_alpha   90.00
_cell.angle_beta   90.00
_cell.angle_gamma   90.00
#
_symmetry.space_group_name_H-M   'P 1'
#
loop_
_entity.id
_entity.type
_entity.pdbx_description
1 polymer ?
#
loop_
_entity_poly.entity_id
_entity_poly.type
_entity_poly.pdbx_seq_one_letter_code
_entity_poly.pdbx_strand_id
1 'polypeptide(L)' 'MNENLKELYRKKSKLLEKFKIAKDSAENKQLWEDLPASERVKYAKWYFEYCQREIEAIDEEIKNIKKR' A
#
# COMPACT_ATOMS: atom_id res chain seq x y z
N MET A 1 12.93 21.67 -4.14
CA MET A 1 12.24 20.36 -4.26
C MET A 1 10.87 20.52 -3.62
N ASN A 2 9.80 20.44 -4.41
CA ASN A 2 8.44 20.79 -3.99
C ASN A 2 8.01 19.94 -2.77
N GLU A 3 7.54 20.55 -1.68
CA GLU A 3 7.20 19.84 -0.43
C GLU A 3 6.14 18.75 -0.66
N ASN A 4 5.17 19.03 -1.54
CA ASN A 4 4.18 18.05 -1.99
C ASN A 4 4.80 16.80 -2.64
N LEU A 5 5.86 16.97 -3.45
CA LEU A 5 6.51 15.85 -4.10
C LEU A 5 7.23 14.96 -3.06
N LYS A 6 7.86 15.56 -2.06
CA LYS A 6 8.49 14.82 -0.94
C LYS A 6 7.46 14.07 -0.12
N GLU A 7 6.29 14.66 0.12
CA GLU A 7 5.19 13.99 0.83
C GLU A 7 4.66 12.78 0.06
N LEU A 8 4.45 12.90 -1.26
CA LEU A 8 4.04 11.78 -2.11
C LEU A 8 5.07 10.64 -2.10
N TYR A 9 6.37 10.95 -2.21
CA TYR A 9 7.42 9.94 -2.07
C TYR A 9 7.43 9.27 -0.70
N ARG A 10 7.17 10.02 0.39
CA ARG A 10 7.00 9.45 1.74
C ARG A 10 5.80 8.52 1.83
N LYS A 11 4.64 8.92 1.30
CA LYS A 11 3.43 8.09 1.26
C LYS A 11 3.67 6.81 0.47
N LYS A 12 4.28 6.92 -0.72
CA LYS A 12 4.68 5.78 -1.55
C LYS A 12 5.62 4.82 -0.82
N SER A 13 6.65 5.35 -0.16
CA SER A 13 7.60 4.53 0.61
C SER A 13 6.90 3.77 1.74
N LYS A 14 6.04 4.44 2.51
CA LYS A 14 5.27 3.80 3.58
C LYS A 14 4.33 2.71 3.06
N LEU A 15 3.67 2.92 1.93
CA LEU A 15 2.82 1.92 1.30
C LEU A 15 3.62 0.72 0.79
N LEU A 16 4.79 0.97 0.18
CA LEU A 16 5.71 -0.10 -0.25
C LEU A 16 6.27 -0.90 0.92
N GLU A 17 6.54 -0.26 2.06
CA GLU A 17 6.88 -0.96 3.30
C GLU A 17 5.71 -1.82 3.79
N LYS A 18 4.49 -1.28 3.86
CA LYS A 18 3.29 -2.06 4.19
C LYS A 18 3.03 -3.22 3.22
N PHE A 19 3.38 -3.05 1.95
CA PHE A 19 3.28 -4.07 0.91
C PHE A 19 4.29 -5.20 1.11
N LYS A 20 5.54 -4.85 1.50
CA LYS A 20 6.55 -5.83 1.90
C LYS A 20 6.17 -6.57 3.18
N ILE A 21 5.48 -5.89 4.10
CA ILE A 21 5.03 -6.45 5.38
C ILE A 21 3.56 -6.95 5.29
N ALA A 22 3.17 -7.55 4.15
CA ALA A 22 1.81 -8.08 3.96
C ALA A 22 1.59 -9.51 4.50
N LYS A 23 2.63 -10.18 5.03
CA LYS A 23 2.52 -11.52 5.66
C LYS A 23 2.91 -11.57 7.14
N ASP A 24 3.81 -10.69 7.58
CA ASP A 24 4.45 -10.74 8.91
C ASP A 24 4.24 -9.48 9.77
N SER A 25 3.38 -8.54 9.34
CA SER A 25 3.07 -7.36 10.17
C SER A 25 2.19 -7.82 11.32
N ALA A 26 2.55 -7.52 12.56
CA ALA A 26 1.76 -7.88 13.74
C ALA A 26 0.28 -7.44 13.61
N GLU A 27 0.01 -6.28 13.02
CA GLU A 27 -1.35 -5.80 12.76
C GLU A 27 -2.11 -6.65 11.71
N ASN A 28 -1.44 -7.03 10.61
CA ASN A 28 -2.07 -7.87 9.60
C ASN A 28 -2.17 -9.33 10.02
N LYS A 29 -1.25 -9.79 10.87
CA LYS A 29 -1.23 -11.16 11.39
C LYS A 29 -2.44 -11.40 12.29
N GLN A 30 -2.72 -10.50 13.23
CA GLN A 30 -3.91 -10.57 14.09
C GLN A 30 -5.19 -10.65 13.24
N LEU A 31 -5.37 -9.69 12.31
CA LEU A 31 -6.55 -9.64 11.45
C LEU A 31 -6.66 -10.88 10.54
N TRP A 32 -5.54 -11.41 10.07
CA TRP A 32 -5.48 -12.60 9.22
C TRP A 32 -5.75 -13.87 10.02
N GLU A 33 -5.28 -13.97 11.26
CA GLU A 33 -5.53 -15.10 12.15
C GLU A 33 -7.00 -15.14 12.62
N ASP A 34 -7.62 -13.98 12.85
CA ASP A 34 -9.05 -13.83 13.18
C ASP A 34 -9.99 -14.21 12.01
N LEU A 35 -9.54 -14.11 10.76
CA LEU A 35 -10.32 -14.52 9.61
C LEU A 35 -10.39 -16.05 9.46
N PRO A 36 -11.55 -16.62 9.08
CA PRO A 36 -11.64 -18.03 8.72
C PRO A 36 -10.76 -18.33 7.48
N ALA A 37 -10.23 -19.56 7.40
CA ALA A 37 -9.28 -19.96 6.36
C ALA A 37 -9.78 -19.69 4.92
N SER A 38 -11.10 -19.79 4.70
CA SER A 38 -11.77 -19.50 3.43
C SER A 38 -11.74 -18.01 3.03
N GLU A 39 -11.53 -17.10 3.98
CA GLU A 39 -11.53 -15.65 3.77
C GLU A 39 -10.14 -15.03 3.82
N ARG A 40 -9.17 -15.70 4.46
CA ARG A 40 -7.75 -15.29 4.49
C ARG A 40 -7.17 -15.03 3.10
N VAL A 41 -7.46 -15.90 2.14
CA VAL A 41 -6.98 -15.75 0.75
C VAL A 41 -7.65 -14.56 0.05
N LYS A 42 -8.96 -14.35 0.30
CA LYS A 42 -9.70 -13.21 -0.26
C LYS A 42 -9.20 -11.89 0.30
N TYR A 43 -8.98 -11.83 1.62
CA TYR A 43 -8.44 -10.66 2.29
C TYR A 43 -7.02 -10.34 1.80
N ALA A 44 -6.14 -11.35 1.70
CA ALA A 44 -4.79 -11.14 1.20
C ALA A 44 -4.79 -10.60 -0.24
N LYS A 45 -5.65 -11.14 -1.12
CA LYS A 45 -5.81 -10.65 -2.49
C LYS A 45 -6.34 -9.20 -2.51
N TRP A 46 -7.41 -8.93 -1.77
CA TRP A 46 -8.00 -7.60 -1.68
C TRP A 46 -7.00 -6.55 -1.17
N TYR A 47 -6.26 -6.88 -0.10
CA TYR A 47 -5.29 -5.97 0.51
C TYR A 47 -4.10 -5.68 -0.43
N PHE A 48 -3.66 -6.70 -1.19
CA PHE A 48 -2.68 -6.53 -2.25
C PHE A 48 -3.18 -5.60 -3.35
N GLU A 49 -4.39 -5.84 -3.87
CA GLU A 49 -5.03 -5.01 -4.90
C GLU A 49 -5.29 -3.57 -4.44
N TYR A 50 -5.58 -3.37 -3.16
CA TYR A 50 -5.71 -2.05 -2.55
C TYR A 50 -4.36 -1.30 -2.56
N CYS A 51 -3.31 -1.93 -2.05
CA CYS A 51 -1.99 -1.30 -1.98
C CYS A 51 -1.43 -0.98 -3.37
N GLN A 52 -1.67 -1.85 -4.36
CA GLN A 52 -1.24 -1.63 -5.73
C GLN A 52 -1.91 -0.37 -6.32
N ARG A 53 -3.23 -0.23 -6.16
CA ARG A 53 -3.98 0.95 -6.62
C ARG A 53 -3.49 2.24 -5.98
N GLU A 54 -3.23 2.23 -4.68
CA GLU A 54 -2.71 3.41 -3.97
C GLU A 54 -1.33 3.83 -4.47
N ILE A 55 -0.45 2.87 -4.77
CA ILE A 55 0.88 3.15 -5.34
C ILE A 55 0.75 3.73 -6.75
N GLU A 56 -0.13 3.16 -7.58
CA GLU A 56 -0.39 3.64 -8.94
C GLU A 56 -0.92 5.08 -8.92
N ALA A 57 -1.87 5.40 -8.04
CA ALA A 57 -2.41 6.75 -7.88
C ALA A 57 -1.31 7.76 -7.49
N ILE A 58 -0.43 7.41 -6.54
CA ILE A 58 0.69 8.27 -6.15
C ILE A 58 1.69 8.44 -7.31
N ASP A 59 1.96 7.39 -8.09
CA ASP A 59 2.83 7.50 -9.26
C ASP A 59 2.24 8.41 -10.35
N GLU A 60 0.93 8.36 -10.56
CA GLU A 60 0.24 9.29 -11.46
C GLU A 60 0.31 10.73 -10.96
N GLU A 61 0.09 10.98 -9.67
CA GLU A 61 0.25 12.32 -9.08
C GLU A 61 1.69 12.84 -9.25
N ILE A 62 2.70 12.01 -8.98
CA ILE A 62 4.12 12.38 -9.16
C ILE A 62 4.40 12.71 -10.63
N LYS A 63 3.88 11.92 -11.58
CA LYS A 63 4.01 12.19 -13.02
C LYS A 63 3.36 13.51 -13.41
N ASN A 64 2.16 13.79 -12.90
CA ASN A 64 1.44 15.04 -13.17
C ASN A 64 2.17 16.26 -12.63
N ILE A 65 2.76 16.17 -11.43
CA ILE A 65 3.56 17.25 -10.85
C ILE A 65 4.86 17.46 -11.63
N LYS A 66 5.49 16.41 -12.16
CA LYS A 66 6.73 16.52 -12.96
C LYS A 66 6.50 17.04 -14.39
N LYS A 67 5.27 16.94 -14.91
CA LYS A 67 4.90 17.47 -16.23
C LYS A 67 4.54 18.96 -16.20
N ARG A 68 4.27 19.52 -15.01
CA ARG A 68 4.10 20.96 -14.78
C ARG A 68 5.44 21.64 -14.53
#